data_AF-A0A2E0TL59-F1
#
_entry.id   AF-A0A2E0TL59-F1
#
_cell.length_a   1.000
_cell.length_b   1.000
_cell.length_c   1.000
_cell.angle_alpha   90.00
_cell.angle_beta   90.00
_cell.angle_gamma   90.00
#
_symmetry.space_group_name_H-M   'P 1'
#
loop_
_entity.id
_entity.type
_entity.pdbx_description
1 polymer ?
#
loop_
_entity_poly.entity_id
_entity_poly.type
_entity_poly.pdbx_seq_one_letter_code
_entity_poly.pdbx_strand_id
1 'polypeptide(L)'
;MESTAMEDTAMEDTAMEDTAMEGTAIGVGTRAVPPNGAPAVGLRVSVMLLALAAACGVAEHPERTCDDAAPCASGETCVRGFCVAQGCAVDEVQPCFDGDAEQIGLGVCRQGEQTCGMDGLFGACLGQVLPRAEECNGDDDDCDGRTDEIAGTQCDTGMPGACGAGELTCTEGGASCAPLVEPSEELCNGRDDDCDEGVDEALEGDECYPMDTDGCVAMGDGSHVCMGTCAPGTTTCVGEDEPACVGAILPAAMDGCTAGEGPARDDDCDGAIDEDCACEEGESQPCYGGPDATAGVGPCMRGTQTCEGGRFGACEGAVLPAAETCANEGVDDDCDGVMDDVPGLGEACEEPENVGVCAMGERACADGVLVCATRAPAPMEACDLADDDCDGSVDEAFDLSTDPANCGACGNGCAADCCDGGCTDVRFDEAHCGACGEACGDGEECCGGTCRTPSECAGCAEDCAADGRTCCSATCVDTETDELNCGGCGVACGDGQVCCGGTCVGSDPDHCGDACATCDGAELCCDGACVAQGPERCGSCDGGCGATCCDDGMHGGACVNTDTDVANCGGCGVDCPSGDVCSNGVCCAAGETYCGGESCTDLQTDRDNCGRCGRECQDGLIGLGREECVMGSCEPT
;
A
#
# COMPACT_ATOMS: atom_id res chain seq x y z
N MET A 1 -10.60 -6.25 44.04
CA MET A 1 -10.54 -7.68 44.38
C MET A 1 -11.80 -8.34 43.83
N GLU A 2 -11.78 -8.68 42.54
CA GLU A 2 -12.74 -9.55 41.86
C GLU A 2 -11.87 -10.44 40.95
N SER A 3 -12.05 -11.76 40.92
CA SER A 3 -13.13 -12.52 40.25
C SER A 3 -13.03 -12.35 38.72
N THR A 4 -12.98 -13.37 37.87
CA THR A 4 -13.14 -14.83 38.07
C THR A 4 -12.41 -15.60 36.94
N ALA A 5 -12.29 -16.93 37.04
CA ALA A 5 -11.69 -17.79 36.01
C ALA A 5 -12.70 -18.80 35.44
N MET A 6 -12.25 -19.60 34.46
CA MET A 6 -12.92 -20.70 33.76
C MET A 6 -13.88 -20.28 32.62
N GLU A 7 -14.04 -21.01 31.51
CA GLU A 7 -13.23 -21.95 30.70
C GLU A 7 -14.23 -22.62 29.72
N ASP A 8 -13.70 -23.10 28.59
CA ASP A 8 -14.17 -24.23 27.78
C ASP A 8 -15.15 -24.12 26.58
N THR A 9 -14.97 -25.11 25.70
CA THR A 9 -15.23 -25.22 24.25
C THR A 9 -16.61 -25.70 23.78
N ALA A 10 -16.99 -25.36 22.54
CA ALA A 10 -17.82 -26.12 21.57
C ALA A 10 -17.88 -25.34 20.22
N MET A 11 -18.14 -25.89 19.01
CA MET A 11 -18.30 -27.25 18.49
C MET A 11 -18.06 -27.25 16.95
N GLU A 12 -18.07 -28.44 16.32
CA GLU A 12 -17.64 -28.71 14.93
C GLU A 12 -18.74 -28.64 13.84
N ASP A 13 -18.28 -28.67 12.58
CA ASP A 13 -18.77 -29.50 11.45
C ASP A 13 -19.85 -29.05 10.42
N THR A 14 -19.36 -28.88 9.17
CA THR A 14 -19.83 -29.50 7.90
C THR A 14 -20.94 -28.91 7.01
N ALA A 15 -20.74 -29.23 5.70
CA ALA A 15 -21.69 -29.31 4.57
C ALA A 15 -22.10 -28.00 3.89
N MET A 16 -22.33 -27.92 2.57
CA MET A 16 -21.89 -28.63 1.35
C MET A 16 -22.66 -27.95 0.19
N GLU A 17 -22.14 -28.02 -1.03
CA GLU A 17 -22.77 -27.47 -2.25
C GLU A 17 -24.00 -28.31 -2.68
N ASP A 18 -25.02 -27.69 -3.31
CA ASP A 18 -25.62 -28.24 -4.54
C ASP A 18 -26.47 -27.21 -5.34
N THR A 19 -27.01 -27.65 -6.48
CA THR A 19 -27.24 -26.85 -7.69
C THR A 19 -28.71 -26.70 -8.15
N ALA A 20 -28.96 -25.58 -8.85
CA ALA A 20 -29.88 -25.33 -9.98
C ALA A 20 -31.30 -25.95 -10.08
N MET A 21 -32.28 -25.13 -10.51
CA MET A 21 -33.34 -25.59 -11.43
C MET A 21 -33.95 -24.46 -12.30
N GLU A 22 -34.42 -24.83 -13.49
CA GLU A 22 -34.96 -23.94 -14.54
C GLU A 22 -36.47 -23.68 -14.41
N GLY A 23 -36.98 -22.61 -15.04
CA GLY A 23 -38.42 -22.35 -15.21
C GLY A 23 -38.71 -21.41 -16.41
N THR A 24 -39.72 -21.72 -17.22
CA THR A 24 -39.93 -21.08 -18.54
C THR A 24 -41.30 -20.40 -18.71
N ALA A 25 -41.27 -19.13 -19.12
CA ALA A 25 -42.25 -18.34 -19.90
C ALA A 25 -43.74 -18.23 -19.48
N ILE A 26 -44.25 -16.98 -19.46
CA ILE A 26 -45.19 -16.35 -20.43
C ILE A 26 -45.33 -14.87 -20.00
N GLY A 27 -45.45 -13.91 -20.93
CA GLY A 27 -45.38 -12.47 -20.58
C GLY A 27 -46.38 -11.53 -21.28
N VAL A 28 -46.46 -10.30 -20.73
CA VAL A 28 -47.03 -9.04 -21.27
C VAL A 28 -46.32 -7.88 -20.55
N GLY A 29 -45.95 -6.73 -21.16
CA GLY A 29 -45.98 -6.40 -22.58
C GLY A 29 -45.80 -4.91 -22.97
N THR A 30 -45.26 -4.04 -22.11
CA THR A 30 -45.13 -2.58 -22.36
C THR A 30 -43.70 -2.13 -22.75
N ARG A 31 -43.62 -1.04 -23.50
CA ARG A 31 -42.39 -0.52 -24.16
C ARG A 31 -41.40 0.09 -23.16
N ALA A 32 -40.11 -0.18 -23.38
CA ALA A 32 -39.01 0.69 -22.96
C ALA A 32 -38.16 1.05 -24.20
N VAL A 33 -37.64 2.28 -24.23
CA VAL A 33 -36.75 2.81 -25.28
C VAL A 33 -35.31 2.66 -24.79
N PRO A 34 -34.35 2.17 -25.60
CA PRO A 34 -32.97 2.06 -25.17
C PRO A 34 -32.22 3.39 -25.31
N PRO A 35 -31.53 3.89 -24.27
CA PRO A 35 -30.51 4.92 -24.43
C PRO A 35 -29.23 4.32 -25.02
N ASN A 36 -28.56 5.10 -25.88
CA ASN A 36 -27.13 4.96 -26.13
C ASN A 36 -26.40 5.44 -24.85
N GLY A 37 -25.24 4.98 -24.43
CA GLY A 37 -24.19 4.30 -25.17
C GLY A 37 -22.85 4.93 -24.77
N ALA A 38 -22.34 4.59 -23.58
CA ALA A 38 -21.08 5.09 -23.04
C ALA A 38 -20.02 3.97 -23.03
N PRO A 39 -18.75 4.24 -23.41
CA PRO A 39 -17.68 3.25 -23.39
C PRO A 39 -16.97 3.19 -22.03
N ALA A 40 -16.74 1.98 -21.50
CA ALA A 40 -15.94 1.78 -20.30
C ALA A 40 -14.43 1.84 -20.62
N VAL A 41 -13.66 2.58 -19.83
CA VAL A 41 -12.20 2.60 -19.88
C VAL A 41 -11.66 1.37 -19.13
N GLY A 42 -10.83 0.58 -19.80
CA GLY A 42 -10.32 -0.71 -19.29
C GLY A 42 -8.91 -1.02 -19.76
N LEU A 43 -7.93 -0.50 -19.00
CA LEU A 43 -6.48 -0.71 -19.11
C LEU A 43 -6.04 -2.12 -19.58
N ARG A 44 -5.28 -2.22 -20.69
CA ARG A 44 -4.27 -3.29 -20.89
C ARG A 44 -3.05 -2.83 -21.72
N VAL A 45 -1.88 -3.19 -21.20
CA VAL A 45 -0.54 -2.91 -21.73
C VAL A 45 -0.07 -4.00 -22.70
N SER A 46 0.71 -3.60 -23.72
CA SER A 46 1.60 -4.42 -24.58
C SER A 46 1.00 -5.59 -25.39
N VAL A 47 1.05 -5.47 -26.73
CA VAL A 47 2.14 -5.98 -27.59
C VAL A 47 1.79 -5.65 -29.05
N MET A 48 2.60 -4.81 -29.72
CA MET A 48 2.55 -4.70 -31.18
C MET A 48 3.18 -5.94 -31.82
N LEU A 49 2.41 -6.73 -32.58
CA LEU A 49 2.94 -7.54 -33.69
C LEU A 49 1.82 -8.07 -34.61
N LEU A 50 1.99 -7.86 -35.92
CA LEU A 50 1.18 -8.35 -37.05
C LEU A 50 -0.30 -7.94 -37.12
N ALA A 51 -0.60 -6.87 -37.86
CA ALA A 51 -1.39 -6.96 -39.11
C ALA A 51 -1.68 -5.57 -39.75
N LEU A 52 -0.81 -5.09 -40.65
CA LEU A 52 -1.20 -4.03 -41.60
C LEU A 52 -0.40 -4.02 -42.92
N ALA A 53 -0.18 -5.21 -43.48
CA ALA A 53 0.29 -5.37 -44.86
C ALA A 53 -0.91 -5.47 -45.84
N ALA A 54 -1.68 -4.38 -45.98
CA ALA A 54 -2.89 -4.35 -46.82
C ALA A 54 -3.20 -2.98 -47.47
N ALA A 55 -2.21 -2.10 -47.66
CA ALA A 55 -2.39 -0.81 -48.33
C ALA A 55 -1.20 -0.37 -49.21
N CYS A 56 -0.43 -1.31 -49.77
CA CYS A 56 0.50 -1.01 -50.86
C CYS A 56 0.12 -1.85 -52.08
N GLY A 57 -0.59 -1.22 -53.01
CA GLY A 57 -0.86 -1.83 -54.31
C GLY A 57 0.44 -1.92 -55.10
N VAL A 58 0.99 -3.13 -55.22
CA VAL A 58 2.13 -3.41 -56.12
C VAL A 58 1.65 -3.24 -57.55
N ALA A 59 1.69 -2.01 -58.04
CA ALA A 59 1.66 -1.72 -59.46
C ALA A 59 2.99 -2.20 -60.03
N GLU A 60 2.95 -3.27 -60.82
CA GLU A 60 4.09 -3.83 -61.55
C GLU A 60 4.56 -2.86 -62.65
N HIS A 61 5.10 -1.72 -62.25
CA HIS A 61 5.84 -0.83 -63.14
C HIS A 61 7.26 -1.37 -63.32
N PRO A 62 7.74 -1.52 -64.57
CA PRO A 62 9.09 -1.98 -64.80
C PRO A 62 10.08 -1.00 -64.19
N GLU A 63 11.04 -1.58 -63.48
CA GLU A 63 12.20 -0.99 -62.82
C GLU A 63 12.52 0.43 -63.32
N ARG A 64 12.20 1.44 -62.51
CA ARG A 64 12.69 2.83 -62.68
C ARG A 64 14.15 2.91 -62.25
N THR A 65 14.97 2.05 -62.83
CA THR A 65 16.41 2.02 -62.62
C THR A 65 17.10 2.97 -63.58
N CYS A 66 18.25 3.50 -63.17
CA CYS A 66 18.95 4.54 -63.89
C CYS A 66 20.47 4.39 -63.79
N ASP A 67 21.13 4.74 -64.89
CA ASP A 67 22.58 4.66 -65.07
C ASP A 67 23.01 5.75 -66.07
N ASP A 68 24.31 5.92 -66.30
CA ASP A 68 24.87 6.87 -67.29
C ASP A 68 24.29 6.73 -68.72
N ALA A 69 23.71 5.56 -69.04
CA ALA A 69 23.06 5.26 -70.33
C ALA A 69 21.53 5.48 -70.34
N ALA A 70 20.91 5.63 -69.17
CA ALA A 70 19.46 5.74 -68.97
C ALA A 70 19.15 6.77 -67.87
N PRO A 71 19.21 8.09 -68.17
CA PRO A 71 18.85 9.12 -67.21
C PRO A 71 17.34 9.11 -66.91
N CYS A 72 16.98 9.54 -65.70
CA CYS A 72 15.61 9.61 -65.24
C CYS A 72 14.74 10.62 -66.02
N ALA A 73 13.43 10.57 -65.80
CA ALA A 73 12.51 11.51 -66.42
C ALA A 73 12.78 12.95 -65.94
N SER A 74 12.40 13.95 -66.74
CA SER A 74 12.66 15.37 -66.43
C SER A 74 12.02 15.79 -65.10
N GLY A 75 12.85 16.09 -64.11
CA GLY A 75 12.44 16.41 -62.74
C GLY A 75 12.86 15.37 -61.70
N GLU A 76 13.31 14.18 -62.13
CA GLU A 76 13.74 13.10 -61.25
C GLU A 76 15.28 13.00 -61.21
N THR A 77 15.85 12.69 -60.05
CA THR A 77 17.30 12.48 -59.85
C THR A 77 17.61 10.99 -59.77
N CYS A 78 18.72 10.56 -60.37
CA CYS A 78 19.19 9.19 -60.25
C CYS A 78 19.99 8.99 -58.96
N VAL A 79 19.47 8.20 -58.03
CA VAL A 79 20.16 7.89 -56.76
C VAL A 79 20.35 6.38 -56.65
N ARG A 80 21.62 5.95 -56.58
CA ARG A 80 22.04 4.56 -56.37
C ARG A 80 21.35 3.52 -57.28
N GLY A 81 21.09 3.92 -58.53
CA GLY A 81 20.47 3.05 -59.53
C GLY A 81 18.95 3.16 -59.61
N PHE A 82 18.28 4.08 -58.90
CA PHE A 82 16.83 4.29 -58.97
C PHE A 82 16.46 5.77 -59.17
N CYS A 83 15.38 6.03 -59.91
CA CYS A 83 14.85 7.38 -60.13
C CYS A 83 13.92 7.82 -58.99
N VAL A 84 14.29 8.91 -58.31
CA VAL A 84 13.48 9.54 -57.26
C VAL A 84 13.02 10.94 -57.70
N ALA A 85 11.75 11.26 -57.43
CA ALA A 85 11.10 12.47 -57.97
C ALA A 85 11.59 13.79 -57.34
N GLN A 86 12.21 13.73 -56.16
CA GLN A 86 12.95 14.83 -55.54
C GLN A 86 14.13 14.23 -54.78
N GLY A 87 15.16 13.80 -55.51
CA GLY A 87 16.41 13.37 -54.88
C GLY A 87 17.20 14.58 -54.39
N CYS A 88 17.46 14.64 -53.09
CA CYS A 88 18.26 15.67 -52.44
C CYS A 88 19.76 15.35 -52.48
N ALA A 89 20.61 16.35 -52.22
CA ALA A 89 22.04 16.12 -52.05
C ALA A 89 22.30 15.52 -50.65
N VAL A 90 23.15 14.50 -50.55
CA VAL A 90 23.52 13.91 -49.25
C VAL A 90 24.04 15.00 -48.31
N ASP A 91 23.59 14.98 -47.05
CA ASP A 91 23.84 16.01 -46.02
C ASP A 91 23.20 17.39 -46.28
N GLU A 92 22.30 17.52 -47.27
CA GLU A 92 21.44 18.71 -47.43
C GLU A 92 20.44 18.81 -46.28
N VAL A 93 20.28 20.00 -45.70
CA VAL A 93 19.31 20.31 -44.64
C VAL A 93 18.31 21.32 -45.17
N GLN A 94 17.02 21.09 -44.93
CA GLN A 94 15.96 22.04 -45.24
C GLN A 94 14.91 22.11 -44.12
N PRO A 95 14.16 23.21 -44.00
CA PRO A 95 13.02 23.28 -43.09
C PRO A 95 11.91 22.31 -43.50
N CYS A 96 11.12 21.90 -42.52
CA CYS A 96 9.99 21.00 -42.69
C CYS A 96 8.92 21.26 -41.63
N PHE A 97 7.69 20.87 -41.95
CA PHE A 97 6.56 20.87 -41.02
C PHE A 97 5.53 19.88 -41.56
N ASP A 98 5.11 18.93 -40.75
CA ASP A 98 4.16 17.88 -41.16
C ASP A 98 2.69 18.29 -40.96
N GLY A 99 2.42 19.48 -40.39
CA GLY A 99 1.11 20.12 -40.26
C GLY A 99 0.83 21.16 -41.37
N ASP A 100 -0.22 21.98 -41.20
CA ASP A 100 -0.56 23.01 -42.19
C ASP A 100 0.40 24.20 -42.11
N ALA A 101 0.91 24.64 -43.26
CA ALA A 101 1.95 25.68 -43.32
C ALA A 101 1.51 27.06 -42.79
N GLU A 102 0.21 27.27 -42.59
CA GLU A 102 -0.37 28.49 -42.01
C GLU A 102 -0.26 28.51 -40.47
N GLN A 103 -0.02 27.37 -39.83
CA GLN A 103 0.15 27.21 -38.37
C GLN A 103 1.60 27.46 -37.91
N ILE A 104 2.55 27.63 -38.84
CA ILE A 104 3.98 27.78 -38.50
C ILE A 104 4.22 29.14 -37.81
N GLY A 105 4.54 29.09 -36.52
CA GLY A 105 4.76 30.29 -35.70
C GLY A 105 3.49 30.91 -35.12
N LEU A 106 2.37 30.19 -35.15
CA LEU A 106 1.24 30.39 -34.24
C LEU A 106 1.48 29.52 -32.99
N GLY A 107 1.16 30.07 -31.82
CA GLY A 107 1.37 29.44 -30.52
C GLY A 107 2.71 28.72 -30.33
N VAL A 108 2.63 27.46 -29.88
CA VAL A 108 3.81 26.59 -29.71
C VAL A 108 4.33 25.99 -31.02
N CYS A 109 3.52 26.04 -32.10
CA CYS A 109 3.85 25.37 -33.36
C CYS A 109 5.06 25.98 -34.06
N ARG A 110 6.00 25.11 -34.40
CA ARG A 110 7.22 25.50 -35.13
C ARG A 110 7.64 24.44 -36.12
N GLN A 111 8.16 24.90 -37.25
CA GLN A 111 8.86 24.06 -38.23
C GLN A 111 10.13 23.44 -37.63
N GLY A 112 10.44 22.22 -38.05
CA GLY A 112 11.68 21.53 -37.75
C GLY A 112 12.67 21.60 -38.93
N GLU A 113 13.72 20.79 -38.84
CA GLU A 113 14.69 20.56 -39.92
C GLU A 113 14.75 19.07 -40.27
N GLN A 114 14.91 18.78 -41.57
CA GLN A 114 15.11 17.43 -42.09
C GLN A 114 16.42 17.37 -42.88
N THR A 115 17.19 16.31 -42.66
CA THR A 115 18.48 16.07 -43.34
C THR A 115 18.33 14.97 -44.40
N CYS A 116 18.97 15.18 -45.54
CA CYS A 116 19.01 14.21 -46.63
C CYS A 116 19.99 13.06 -46.33
N GLY A 117 19.48 11.83 -46.32
CA GLY A 117 20.27 10.62 -46.09
C GLY A 117 21.13 10.20 -47.29
N MET A 118 21.97 9.18 -47.07
CA MET A 118 22.82 8.56 -48.11
C MET A 118 22.03 7.75 -49.16
N ASP A 119 20.71 7.67 -49.00
CA ASP A 119 19.71 7.14 -49.91
C ASP A 119 19.05 8.25 -50.77
N GLY A 120 19.39 9.53 -50.56
CA GLY A 120 18.90 10.66 -51.34
C GLY A 120 17.46 11.07 -51.02
N LEU A 121 16.98 10.71 -49.83
CA LEU A 121 15.68 11.08 -49.29
C LEU A 121 15.86 11.88 -48.00
N PHE A 122 14.93 12.79 -47.70
CA PHE A 122 14.90 13.44 -46.40
C PHE A 122 14.35 12.50 -45.32
N GLY A 123 14.97 12.54 -44.14
CA GLY A 123 14.50 11.82 -42.95
C GLY A 123 13.26 12.46 -42.32
N ALA A 124 12.89 11.99 -41.13
CA ALA A 124 11.82 12.61 -40.34
C ALA A 124 12.13 14.08 -40.02
N CYS A 125 11.09 14.90 -39.91
CA CYS A 125 11.23 16.30 -39.52
C CYS A 125 11.56 16.43 -38.03
N LEU A 126 12.81 16.79 -37.71
CA LEU A 126 13.30 16.86 -36.34
C LEU A 126 13.13 18.27 -35.76
N GLY A 127 12.64 18.34 -34.52
CA GLY A 127 12.47 19.60 -33.78
C GLY A 127 11.19 20.39 -34.07
N GLN A 128 10.34 19.89 -34.98
CA GLN A 128 9.00 20.44 -35.17
C GLN A 128 8.14 20.27 -33.92
N VAL A 129 7.20 21.18 -33.71
CA VAL A 129 6.11 21.06 -32.74
C VAL A 129 4.82 21.17 -33.53
N LEU A 130 4.05 20.10 -33.56
CA LEU A 130 2.79 20.01 -34.30
C LEU A 130 1.61 20.41 -33.41
N PRO A 131 0.48 20.83 -34.02
CA PRO A 131 -0.79 21.03 -33.31
C PRO A 131 -1.16 19.84 -32.43
N ARG A 132 -1.63 20.12 -31.23
CA ARG A 132 -2.20 19.17 -30.29
C ARG A 132 -3.59 19.65 -29.83
N ALA A 133 -4.24 18.90 -28.95
CA ALA A 133 -5.47 19.38 -28.34
C ALA A 133 -5.14 20.47 -27.32
N GLU A 134 -5.98 21.49 -27.25
CA GLU A 134 -5.85 22.64 -26.35
C GLU A 134 -5.95 22.23 -24.88
N GLU A 135 -5.12 22.87 -24.05
CA GLU A 135 -5.06 22.72 -22.61
C GLU A 135 -5.10 24.14 -22.01
N CYS A 136 -5.81 24.38 -20.90
CA CYS A 136 -5.76 25.69 -20.22
C CYS A 136 -4.36 25.91 -19.61
N ASN A 137 -3.40 26.37 -20.39
CA ASN A 137 -1.99 26.55 -20.00
C ASN A 137 -1.41 27.92 -20.42
N GLY A 138 -2.18 28.75 -21.13
CA GLY A 138 -1.77 30.07 -21.59
C GLY A 138 -1.01 30.09 -22.91
N ASP A 139 -0.86 28.95 -23.57
CA ASP A 139 -0.31 28.81 -24.92
C ASP A 139 -1.43 28.55 -25.96
N ASP A 140 -1.06 28.55 -27.24
CA ASP A 140 -1.91 28.24 -28.41
C ASP A 140 -1.37 26.91 -28.95
N ASP A 141 -2.05 25.82 -28.59
CA ASP A 141 -1.60 24.42 -28.65
C ASP A 141 -2.09 23.70 -29.91
N ASP A 142 -3.29 24.03 -30.42
CA ASP A 142 -3.78 23.59 -31.73
C ASP A 142 -3.35 24.53 -32.88
N CYS A 143 -2.80 25.69 -32.53
CA CYS A 143 -2.18 26.63 -33.43
C CYS A 143 -3.17 27.24 -34.44
N ASP A 144 -4.45 27.42 -34.07
CA ASP A 144 -5.45 28.19 -34.82
C ASP A 144 -5.27 29.72 -34.70
N GLY A 145 -4.44 30.17 -33.74
CA GLY A 145 -4.18 31.58 -33.45
C GLY A 145 -5.04 32.15 -32.31
N ARG A 146 -5.58 31.28 -31.46
CA ARG A 146 -6.28 31.60 -30.20
C ARG A 146 -5.60 30.85 -29.06
N THR A 147 -5.76 31.37 -27.85
CA THR A 147 -5.17 30.80 -26.63
C THR A 147 -6.30 30.31 -25.76
N ASP A 148 -6.20 29.09 -25.23
CA ASP A 148 -7.13 28.51 -24.26
C ASP A 148 -8.63 28.56 -24.70
N GLU A 149 -8.94 28.19 -25.95
CA GLU A 149 -10.30 28.34 -26.53
C GLU A 149 -11.36 27.37 -25.99
N ILE A 150 -10.98 26.37 -25.18
CA ILE A 150 -11.87 25.41 -24.50
C ILE A 150 -12.81 26.07 -23.48
N ALA A 151 -12.53 27.33 -23.10
CA ALA A 151 -13.43 28.15 -22.32
C ALA A 151 -14.77 28.37 -23.06
N GLY A 152 -15.88 27.94 -22.47
CA GLY A 152 -17.21 27.96 -23.11
C GLY A 152 -17.74 26.61 -23.57
N THR A 153 -17.00 25.52 -23.37
CA THR A 153 -17.48 24.17 -23.68
C THR A 153 -18.32 23.59 -22.53
N GLN A 154 -19.43 22.93 -22.85
CA GLN A 154 -20.32 22.35 -21.84
C GLN A 154 -19.64 21.17 -21.14
N CYS A 155 -19.69 21.16 -19.82
CA CYS A 155 -19.16 20.13 -18.95
C CYS A 155 -20.18 19.71 -17.89
N ASP A 156 -19.84 18.65 -17.19
CA ASP A 156 -20.55 18.15 -16.01
C ASP A 156 -19.75 18.64 -14.78
N THR A 157 -20.40 19.36 -13.87
CA THR A 157 -19.76 19.85 -12.63
C THR A 157 -19.58 18.75 -11.59
N GLY A 158 -20.30 17.64 -11.73
CA GLY A 158 -20.44 16.61 -10.69
C GLY A 158 -21.34 17.03 -9.52
N MET A 159 -21.93 18.23 -9.55
CA MET A 159 -22.96 18.64 -8.60
C MET A 159 -24.31 17.99 -8.97
N PRO A 160 -25.22 17.76 -8.01
CA PRO A 160 -26.53 17.21 -8.31
C PRO A 160 -27.44 18.27 -8.94
N GLY A 161 -28.70 17.89 -9.19
CA GLY A 161 -29.76 18.79 -9.62
C GLY A 161 -29.49 19.68 -10.83
N ALA A 162 -29.96 20.92 -10.73
CA ALA A 162 -29.80 21.96 -11.73
C ALA A 162 -28.33 22.39 -11.91
N CYS A 163 -27.50 22.27 -10.86
CA CYS A 163 -26.09 22.66 -10.85
C CYS A 163 -25.17 21.74 -11.66
N GLY A 164 -25.62 20.51 -11.98
CA GLY A 164 -24.81 19.52 -12.73
C GLY A 164 -24.35 19.99 -14.11
N ALA A 165 -25.09 20.91 -14.75
CA ALA A 165 -24.70 21.48 -16.04
C ALA A 165 -23.75 22.67 -15.86
N GLY A 166 -22.52 22.56 -16.37
CA GLY A 166 -21.51 23.62 -16.29
C GLY A 166 -20.88 24.02 -17.62
N GLU A 167 -20.03 25.03 -17.55
CA GLU A 167 -19.21 25.59 -18.62
C GLU A 167 -17.73 25.54 -18.21
N LEU A 168 -16.85 25.02 -19.08
CA LEU A 168 -15.42 25.02 -18.80
C LEU A 168 -14.88 26.46 -18.80
N THR A 169 -14.06 26.74 -17.80
CA THR A 169 -13.38 28.01 -17.58
C THR A 169 -11.90 27.74 -17.35
N CYS A 170 -11.03 28.55 -17.93
CA CYS A 170 -9.59 28.47 -17.65
C CYS A 170 -9.24 29.35 -16.45
N THR A 171 -8.69 28.73 -15.41
CA THR A 171 -8.19 29.39 -14.20
C THR A 171 -6.68 29.22 -14.10
N GLU A 172 -6.05 29.88 -13.12
CA GLU A 172 -4.59 29.77 -12.87
C GLU A 172 -4.12 28.32 -12.55
N GLY A 173 -5.06 27.41 -12.23
CA GLY A 173 -4.81 25.98 -12.03
C GLY A 173 -5.22 25.06 -13.19
N GLY A 174 -5.67 25.60 -14.33
CA GLY A 174 -6.13 24.83 -15.49
C GLY A 174 -7.64 24.90 -15.73
N ALA A 175 -8.19 23.90 -16.45
CA ALA A 175 -9.59 23.84 -16.83
C ALA A 175 -10.49 23.42 -15.65
N SER A 176 -11.39 24.31 -15.23
CA SER A 176 -12.41 24.05 -14.20
C SER A 176 -13.82 24.15 -14.78
N CYS A 177 -14.69 23.21 -14.45
CA CYS A 177 -16.11 23.30 -14.80
C CYS A 177 -16.82 24.19 -13.79
N ALA A 178 -17.33 25.35 -14.23
CA ALA A 178 -18.14 26.24 -13.41
C ALA A 178 -19.63 25.96 -13.67
N PRO A 179 -20.51 25.92 -12.66
CA PRO A 179 -21.94 25.69 -12.86
C PRO A 179 -22.59 26.82 -13.69
N LEU A 180 -23.60 26.46 -14.49
CA LEU A 180 -24.42 27.43 -15.24
C LEU A 180 -25.58 28.01 -14.40
N VAL A 181 -25.92 27.33 -13.30
CA VAL A 181 -26.96 27.69 -12.34
C VAL A 181 -26.32 27.59 -10.95
N GLU A 182 -26.34 28.70 -10.21
CA GLU A 182 -25.95 28.71 -8.80
C GLU A 182 -27.12 28.16 -7.96
N PRO A 183 -26.86 27.46 -6.84
CA PRO A 183 -27.88 27.04 -5.87
C PRO A 183 -28.89 28.13 -5.51
N SER A 184 -30.17 27.77 -5.45
CA SER A 184 -31.28 28.65 -5.06
C SER A 184 -32.34 27.91 -4.25
N GLU A 185 -33.12 28.62 -3.43
CA GLU A 185 -34.25 28.04 -2.68
C GLU A 185 -35.16 27.19 -3.57
N GLU A 186 -35.55 26.01 -3.09
CA GLU A 186 -36.41 25.06 -3.80
C GLU A 186 -37.72 25.68 -4.29
N LEU A 187 -38.22 25.11 -5.39
CA LEU A 187 -39.48 25.45 -6.03
C LEU A 187 -40.18 24.15 -6.41
N CYS A 188 -41.46 23.94 -6.02
CA CYS A 188 -42.27 22.75 -6.37
C CYS A 188 -42.37 22.50 -7.89
N ASN A 189 -41.32 21.96 -8.51
CA ASN A 189 -41.16 21.82 -9.95
C ASN A 189 -40.50 20.48 -10.35
N GLY A 190 -40.18 19.63 -9.38
CA GLY A 190 -39.59 18.31 -9.60
C GLY A 190 -38.12 18.38 -9.97
N ARG A 191 -37.41 19.37 -9.43
CA ARG A 191 -35.96 19.56 -9.56
C ARG A 191 -35.37 19.94 -8.22
N ASP A 192 -34.19 19.37 -8.00
CA ASP A 192 -33.16 19.81 -7.08
C ASP A 192 -32.58 21.14 -7.62
N ASP A 193 -33.02 22.28 -7.07
CA ASP A 193 -32.64 23.65 -7.44
C ASP A 193 -31.62 24.25 -6.44
N ASP A 194 -31.54 23.75 -5.21
CA ASP A 194 -30.52 24.10 -4.21
C ASP A 194 -29.27 23.20 -4.26
N CYS A 195 -29.36 22.06 -4.94
CA CYS A 195 -28.27 21.14 -5.26
C CYS A 195 -27.73 20.34 -4.05
N ASP A 196 -28.61 19.90 -3.14
CA ASP A 196 -28.31 19.07 -1.96
C ASP A 196 -28.56 17.55 -2.10
N GLU A 197 -28.99 17.09 -3.29
CA GLU A 197 -29.47 15.72 -3.62
C GLU A 197 -30.94 15.42 -3.27
N GLY A 198 -31.66 16.37 -2.67
CA GLY A 198 -33.11 16.39 -2.52
C GLY A 198 -33.85 16.67 -3.84
N VAL A 199 -35.18 16.80 -3.76
CA VAL A 199 -36.06 17.30 -4.83
C VAL A 199 -37.32 17.86 -4.16
N ASP A 200 -37.56 19.16 -4.27
CA ASP A 200 -38.69 19.89 -3.67
C ASP A 200 -38.77 19.78 -2.10
N GLU A 201 -37.73 19.28 -1.43
CA GLU A 201 -37.76 18.86 -0.01
C GLU A 201 -37.84 20.01 1.00
N ALA A 202 -37.20 21.15 0.74
CA ALA A 202 -37.34 22.37 1.54
C ALA A 202 -38.74 23.01 1.44
N LEU A 203 -39.68 22.41 0.69
CA LEU A 203 -41.09 22.81 0.61
C LEU A 203 -42.08 21.73 1.07
N GLU A 204 -41.64 20.48 1.31
CA GLU A 204 -42.51 19.35 1.66
C GLU A 204 -42.36 18.90 3.13
N GLY A 205 -43.47 18.91 3.86
CA GLY A 205 -43.54 18.38 5.23
C GLY A 205 -43.61 19.44 6.34
N ASP A 206 -43.38 20.71 6.04
CA ASP A 206 -43.58 21.81 6.98
C ASP A 206 -45.05 21.89 7.44
N GLU A 207 -45.23 22.32 8.69
CA GLU A 207 -46.56 22.57 9.23
C GLU A 207 -47.17 23.84 8.62
N CYS A 208 -48.45 23.75 8.22
CA CYS A 208 -49.13 24.83 7.54
C CYS A 208 -50.57 25.04 8.01
N TYR A 209 -51.05 26.26 7.86
CA TYR A 209 -52.46 26.57 7.90
C TYR A 209 -52.79 27.64 6.84
N PRO A 210 -53.94 27.57 6.14
CA PRO A 210 -54.24 28.55 5.09
C PRO A 210 -54.26 29.99 5.62
N MET A 211 -53.57 30.88 4.93
CA MET A 211 -53.59 32.31 5.26
C MET A 211 -55.01 32.87 5.17
N ASP A 212 -55.32 33.84 6.02
CA ASP A 212 -56.63 34.50 6.13
C ASP A 212 -57.81 33.57 6.52
N THR A 213 -57.55 32.40 7.13
CA THR A 213 -58.59 31.62 7.86
C THR A 213 -58.42 31.73 9.37
N ASP A 214 -59.52 31.93 10.08
CA ASP A 214 -59.57 31.91 11.54
C ASP A 214 -59.30 30.49 12.09
N GLY A 215 -59.08 30.36 13.41
CA GLY A 215 -58.96 29.08 14.11
C GLY A 215 -57.54 28.62 14.48
N CYS A 216 -56.49 29.07 13.78
CA CYS A 216 -55.10 28.80 14.19
C CYS A 216 -54.22 30.05 14.07
N VAL A 217 -53.24 30.17 14.97
CA VAL A 217 -52.29 31.29 15.03
C VAL A 217 -50.88 30.75 14.85
N ALA A 218 -50.18 31.25 13.82
CA ALA A 218 -48.77 30.94 13.61
C ALA A 218 -47.88 31.60 14.69
N MET A 219 -47.00 30.81 15.31
CA MET A 219 -46.15 31.26 16.43
C MET A 219 -44.83 31.92 15.99
N GLY A 220 -44.50 31.87 14.70
CA GLY A 220 -43.32 32.51 14.12
C GLY A 220 -42.07 31.63 14.07
N ASP A 221 -42.17 30.40 14.57
CA ASP A 221 -41.22 29.28 14.46
C ASP A 221 -41.65 28.23 13.42
N GLY A 222 -42.74 28.50 12.68
CA GLY A 222 -43.38 27.56 11.75
C GLY A 222 -44.60 26.83 12.34
N SER A 223 -44.71 26.74 13.67
CA SER A 223 -45.82 26.05 14.34
C SER A 223 -47.12 26.88 14.38
N HIS A 224 -48.25 26.18 14.45
CA HIS A 224 -49.60 26.73 14.49
C HIS A 224 -50.33 26.25 15.74
N VAL A 225 -50.59 27.16 16.68
CA VAL A 225 -51.47 26.86 17.82
C VAL A 225 -52.91 27.07 17.38
N CYS A 226 -53.65 25.97 17.32
CA CYS A 226 -55.05 25.93 16.93
C CYS A 226 -56.00 25.93 18.13
N MET A 227 -57.17 26.52 17.93
CA MET A 227 -58.28 26.55 18.87
C MET A 227 -59.33 25.51 18.48
N GLY A 228 -59.96 24.89 19.48
CA GLY A 228 -61.06 23.97 19.27
C GLY A 228 -60.69 22.69 18.52
N THR A 229 -61.40 22.43 17.43
CA THR A 229 -61.19 21.26 16.56
C THR A 229 -60.31 21.54 15.34
N CYS A 230 -59.93 22.80 15.10
CA CYS A 230 -59.03 23.16 14.03
C CYS A 230 -57.64 22.55 14.27
N ALA A 231 -56.94 22.25 13.17
CA ALA A 231 -55.63 21.62 13.20
C ALA A 231 -54.84 22.03 11.96
N PRO A 232 -53.51 22.16 12.05
CA PRO A 232 -52.69 22.42 10.89
C PRO A 232 -52.66 21.21 9.95
N GLY A 233 -52.23 21.47 8.71
CA GLY A 233 -51.87 20.45 7.74
C GLY A 233 -50.36 20.42 7.53
N THR A 234 -49.94 19.69 6.51
CA THR A 234 -48.55 19.68 6.01
C THR A 234 -48.48 20.32 4.63
N THR A 235 -47.42 21.07 4.35
CA THR A 235 -47.12 21.50 2.97
C THR A 235 -46.80 20.27 2.12
N THR A 236 -47.31 20.28 0.90
CA THR A 236 -47.05 19.25 -0.11
C THR A 236 -47.04 19.89 -1.49
N CYS A 237 -46.19 19.43 -2.39
CA CYS A 237 -46.18 19.90 -3.77
C CYS A 237 -47.33 19.25 -4.56
N VAL A 238 -48.42 20.00 -4.78
CA VAL A 238 -49.65 19.50 -5.42
C VAL A 238 -49.81 20.08 -6.83
N GLY A 239 -48.92 19.66 -7.74
CA GLY A 239 -48.88 20.13 -9.12
C GLY A 239 -47.44 20.41 -9.57
N GLU A 240 -47.26 21.33 -10.51
CA GLU A 240 -45.96 21.77 -11.03
C GLU A 240 -45.72 23.28 -10.75
N ASP A 241 -46.46 23.92 -9.83
CA ASP A 241 -46.49 25.40 -9.72
C ASP A 241 -46.56 26.02 -8.29
N GLU A 242 -47.24 25.44 -7.28
CA GLU A 242 -47.35 26.03 -5.92
C GLU A 242 -47.44 24.94 -4.81
N PRO A 243 -46.82 25.13 -3.63
CA PRO A 243 -47.03 24.28 -2.46
C PRO A 243 -48.45 24.46 -1.89
N ALA A 244 -49.10 23.36 -1.50
CA ALA A 244 -50.46 23.36 -0.97
C ALA A 244 -50.52 22.74 0.42
N CYS A 245 -51.31 23.37 1.30
CA CYS A 245 -51.54 22.87 2.64
C CYS A 245 -52.59 21.74 2.64
N VAL A 246 -52.16 20.52 2.97
CA VAL A 246 -52.99 19.31 2.91
C VAL A 246 -53.16 18.73 4.32
N GLY A 247 -54.38 18.32 4.66
CA GLY A 247 -54.70 17.70 5.95
C GLY A 247 -55.24 18.66 7.02
N ALA A 248 -55.10 19.98 6.83
CA ALA A 248 -55.61 20.98 7.76
C ALA A 248 -57.12 20.85 8.01
N ILE A 249 -57.53 21.00 9.27
CA ILE A 249 -58.94 21.08 9.69
C ILE A 249 -59.29 22.56 9.83
N LEU A 250 -60.18 23.03 8.96
CA LEU A 250 -60.61 24.43 8.87
C LEU A 250 -61.93 24.66 9.63
N PRO A 251 -62.25 25.92 10.00
CA PRO A 251 -63.47 26.28 10.71
C PRO A 251 -64.74 25.70 10.08
N ALA A 252 -65.63 25.19 10.94
CA ALA A 252 -67.04 25.07 10.60
C ALA A 252 -67.69 26.45 10.36
N ALA A 253 -68.99 26.45 10.05
CA ALA A 253 -69.75 27.68 9.81
C ALA A 253 -70.60 28.14 11.02
N MET A 254 -70.59 27.34 12.08
CA MET A 254 -71.22 27.49 13.40
C MET A 254 -70.91 26.23 14.21
N ASP A 255 -70.99 26.32 15.54
CA ASP A 255 -70.77 25.19 16.44
C ASP A 255 -71.76 24.01 16.33
N GLY A 256 -71.22 22.80 16.53
CA GLY A 256 -71.93 21.52 16.46
C GLY A 256 -72.52 21.06 17.79
N CYS A 257 -73.56 21.75 18.26
CA CYS A 257 -74.28 21.54 19.53
C CYS A 257 -74.22 20.11 20.11
N THR A 258 -73.43 19.94 21.19
CA THR A 258 -73.09 18.62 21.73
C THR A 258 -74.22 18.00 22.53
N ALA A 259 -75.10 17.23 21.86
CA ALA A 259 -76.26 16.57 22.48
C ALA A 259 -75.92 15.30 23.32
N GLY A 260 -75.01 15.43 24.30
CA GLY A 260 -74.99 14.57 25.50
C GLY A 260 -74.00 13.40 25.57
N GLU A 261 -73.06 13.23 24.63
CA GLU A 261 -71.98 12.23 24.73
C GLU A 261 -70.58 12.81 24.40
N GLY A 262 -70.16 13.85 25.13
CA GLY A 262 -68.83 14.47 25.05
C GLY A 262 -68.71 15.73 25.90
N PRO A 263 -67.51 16.33 26.06
CA PRO A 263 -67.42 17.76 26.30
C PRO A 263 -67.88 18.52 25.05
N ALA A 264 -68.50 19.68 25.26
CA ALA A 264 -68.73 20.67 24.22
C ALA A 264 -67.40 21.20 23.65
N ARG A 265 -67.43 21.55 22.37
CA ARG A 265 -66.28 21.84 21.51
C ARG A 265 -66.48 23.15 20.78
N ASP A 266 -65.37 23.68 20.32
CA ASP A 266 -65.25 24.82 19.41
C ASP A 266 -65.00 24.23 18.00
N ASP A 267 -66.08 24.05 17.22
CA ASP A 267 -66.08 23.47 15.88
C ASP A 267 -65.84 24.54 14.79
N ASP A 268 -66.17 25.81 15.04
CA ASP A 268 -65.84 26.94 14.14
C ASP A 268 -64.58 27.73 14.54
N CYS A 269 -63.95 27.34 15.64
CA CYS A 269 -62.62 27.79 16.07
C CYS A 269 -62.55 29.31 16.36
N ASP A 270 -63.66 29.92 16.78
CA ASP A 270 -63.73 31.35 17.12
C ASP A 270 -63.27 31.66 18.57
N GLY A 271 -63.04 30.60 19.37
CA GLY A 271 -62.61 30.67 20.76
C GLY A 271 -63.74 30.71 21.79
N ALA A 272 -65.00 30.68 21.34
CA ALA A 272 -66.14 30.27 22.14
C ALA A 272 -66.44 28.76 21.97
N ILE A 273 -67.51 28.26 22.59
CA ILE A 273 -67.87 26.83 22.65
C ILE A 273 -69.39 26.77 22.81
N ASP A 274 -70.10 26.09 21.91
CA ASP A 274 -71.56 25.96 21.87
C ASP A 274 -72.31 27.31 22.11
N GLU A 275 -71.74 28.47 21.79
CA GLU A 275 -72.37 29.78 22.02
C GLU A 275 -73.52 30.07 21.05
N ASP A 276 -73.48 29.51 19.83
CA ASP A 276 -74.59 29.49 18.88
C ASP A 276 -75.65 28.42 19.19
N CYS A 277 -75.41 27.59 20.20
CA CYS A 277 -76.33 26.56 20.65
C CYS A 277 -77.36 27.06 21.66
N ALA A 278 -78.62 26.64 21.44
CA ALA A 278 -79.74 27.00 22.31
C ALA A 278 -79.91 26.00 23.45
N CYS A 279 -79.90 26.49 24.68
CA CYS A 279 -79.95 25.70 25.92
C CYS A 279 -81.08 26.16 26.88
N GLU A 280 -81.41 25.34 27.87
CA GLU A 280 -82.35 25.73 28.94
C GLU A 280 -81.64 26.50 30.08
N GLU A 281 -82.27 27.54 30.62
CA GLU A 281 -81.67 28.42 31.65
C GLU A 281 -81.16 27.64 32.88
N GLY A 282 -79.86 27.73 33.16
CA GLY A 282 -79.19 27.00 34.25
C GLY A 282 -78.83 25.55 33.92
N GLU A 283 -79.01 25.10 32.68
CA GLU A 283 -78.37 23.89 32.15
C GLU A 283 -76.84 24.06 32.15
N SER A 284 -76.11 22.99 32.46
CA SER A 284 -74.64 23.01 32.50
C SER A 284 -74.04 21.80 31.82
N GLN A 285 -72.94 22.02 31.09
CA GLN A 285 -72.26 20.98 30.33
C GLN A 285 -70.73 21.03 30.53
N PRO A 286 -70.03 19.89 30.47
CA PRO A 286 -68.58 19.86 30.38
C PRO A 286 -68.15 20.48 29.04
N CYS A 287 -67.02 21.17 29.03
CA CYS A 287 -66.50 21.87 27.86
C CYS A 287 -64.97 21.76 27.81
N TYR A 288 -64.39 21.84 26.61
CA TYR A 288 -62.94 21.89 26.42
C TYR A 288 -62.63 22.49 25.05
N GLY A 289 -61.90 23.60 25.02
CA GLY A 289 -61.56 24.34 23.79
C GLY A 289 -60.17 24.04 23.22
N GLY A 290 -59.52 22.97 23.69
CA GLY A 290 -58.25 22.48 23.17
C GLY A 290 -58.43 21.11 22.49
N PRO A 291 -57.36 20.58 21.87
CA PRO A 291 -57.41 19.29 21.18
C PRO A 291 -57.90 18.15 22.06
N ASP A 292 -58.77 17.30 21.52
CA ASP A 292 -59.50 16.25 22.25
C ASP A 292 -58.60 15.27 23.03
N ALA A 293 -57.36 15.07 22.54
CA ALA A 293 -56.35 14.19 23.10
C ALA A 293 -55.71 14.72 24.39
N THR A 294 -55.56 16.04 24.52
CA THR A 294 -54.88 16.68 25.67
C THR A 294 -55.77 16.80 26.91
N ALA A 295 -57.07 16.54 26.75
CA ALA A 295 -58.09 16.78 27.78
C ALA A 295 -57.98 15.82 28.98
N GLY A 296 -57.24 16.22 30.02
CA GLY A 296 -56.97 15.41 31.23
C GLY A 296 -55.58 14.77 31.25
N VAL A 297 -54.70 15.20 30.34
CA VAL A 297 -53.25 14.96 30.31
C VAL A 297 -52.56 16.15 31.01
N GLY A 298 -51.38 15.96 31.60
CA GLY A 298 -50.67 17.01 32.33
C GLY A 298 -51.52 17.80 33.36
N PRO A 299 -51.38 19.15 33.39
CA PRO A 299 -52.26 20.07 34.10
C PRO A 299 -53.56 20.38 33.34
N CYS A 300 -53.71 19.97 32.07
CA CYS A 300 -54.89 20.26 31.26
C CYS A 300 -56.15 19.59 31.81
N MET A 301 -57.24 20.35 31.87
CA MET A 301 -58.49 19.88 32.44
C MET A 301 -59.70 20.55 31.82
N ARG A 302 -60.81 19.79 31.79
CA ARG A 302 -62.10 20.23 31.25
C ARG A 302 -62.79 21.20 32.19
N GLY A 303 -63.38 22.24 31.61
CA GLY A 303 -64.18 23.22 32.34
C GLY A 303 -65.65 22.83 32.44
N THR A 304 -66.48 23.78 32.85
CA THR A 304 -67.94 23.67 32.80
C THR A 304 -68.56 24.97 32.30
N GLN A 305 -69.44 24.87 31.31
CA GLN A 305 -70.30 25.97 30.88
C GLN A 305 -71.63 25.93 31.61
N THR A 306 -72.23 27.11 31.80
CA THR A 306 -73.60 27.25 32.29
C THR A 306 -74.39 28.11 31.29
N CYS A 307 -75.64 27.74 31.04
CA CYS A 307 -76.57 28.45 30.18
C CYS A 307 -77.15 29.69 30.89
N GLU A 308 -76.87 30.89 30.37
CA GLU A 308 -77.48 32.15 30.82
C GLU A 308 -78.10 32.90 29.63
N GLY A 309 -79.39 33.23 29.72
CA GLY A 309 -80.07 33.96 28.65
C GLY A 309 -80.36 33.11 27.39
N GLY A 310 -80.26 31.78 27.48
CA GLY A 310 -80.53 30.82 26.40
C GLY A 310 -79.34 30.50 25.49
N ARG A 311 -78.11 30.86 25.90
CA ARG A 311 -76.83 30.46 25.28
C ARG A 311 -75.85 30.03 26.37
N PHE A 312 -74.88 29.18 26.03
CA PHE A 312 -73.82 28.82 26.97
C PHE A 312 -72.83 29.98 27.17
N GLY A 313 -72.35 30.14 28.41
CA GLY A 313 -71.30 31.10 28.75
C GLY A 313 -69.89 30.58 28.47
N ALA A 314 -68.87 31.27 28.99
CA ALA A 314 -67.48 30.82 28.88
C ALA A 314 -67.23 29.47 29.58
N CYS A 315 -66.23 28.73 29.11
CA CYS A 315 -65.83 27.45 29.69
C CYS A 315 -65.05 27.64 31.01
N GLU A 316 -65.77 27.80 32.12
CA GLU A 316 -65.14 28.10 33.40
C GLU A 316 -64.32 26.92 33.95
N GLY A 317 -63.09 27.20 34.37
CA GLY A 317 -62.21 26.22 35.02
C GLY A 317 -61.51 25.25 34.07
N ALA A 318 -61.56 25.47 32.74
CA ALA A 318 -60.67 24.75 31.83
C ALA A 318 -59.22 25.21 31.99
N VAL A 319 -58.28 24.27 31.80
CA VAL A 319 -56.86 24.53 31.58
C VAL A 319 -56.53 23.92 30.23
N LEU A 320 -56.03 24.74 29.31
CA LEU A 320 -55.71 24.37 27.92
C LEU A 320 -54.19 24.20 27.78
N PRO A 321 -53.72 23.50 26.73
CA PRO A 321 -52.31 23.42 26.36
C PRO A 321 -51.64 24.79 26.29
N ALA A 322 -50.38 24.85 26.73
CA ALA A 322 -49.47 25.96 26.52
C ALA A 322 -48.10 25.38 26.11
N ALA A 323 -47.35 26.09 25.27
CA ALA A 323 -46.03 25.60 24.84
C ALA A 323 -45.09 25.37 26.04
N GLU A 324 -44.37 24.26 26.01
CA GLU A 324 -43.38 23.86 27.01
C GLU A 324 -42.32 24.94 27.27
N THR A 325 -41.91 25.09 28.53
CA THR A 325 -40.86 26.05 28.90
C THR A 325 -39.93 25.53 29.98
N CYS A 326 -38.65 25.92 29.90
CA CYS A 326 -37.68 25.67 30.97
C CYS A 326 -38.06 26.27 32.34
N ALA A 327 -39.13 27.06 32.47
CA ALA A 327 -39.47 27.76 33.70
C ALA A 327 -40.05 26.85 34.80
N ASN A 328 -40.53 25.65 34.44
CA ASN A 328 -41.24 24.76 35.35
C ASN A 328 -41.01 23.27 35.06
N GLU A 329 -39.73 22.86 35.11
CA GLU A 329 -39.25 21.48 34.96
C GLU A 329 -40.12 20.41 35.66
N GLY A 330 -40.40 19.31 34.95
CA GLY A 330 -41.23 18.18 35.38
C GLY A 330 -42.73 18.40 35.22
N VAL A 331 -43.13 19.28 34.30
CA VAL A 331 -44.53 19.53 33.92
C VAL A 331 -44.71 19.17 32.43
N ASP A 332 -45.98 19.08 32.03
CA ASP A 332 -46.50 18.61 30.73
C ASP A 332 -47.48 19.71 30.28
N ASP A 333 -46.97 20.92 30.05
CA ASP A 333 -47.72 22.16 29.85
C ASP A 333 -48.57 22.15 28.57
N ASP A 334 -48.09 21.48 27.51
CA ASP A 334 -48.82 21.33 26.25
C ASP A 334 -49.76 20.10 26.25
N CYS A 335 -49.61 19.24 27.26
CA CYS A 335 -50.50 18.14 27.57
C CYS A 335 -50.52 17.05 26.49
N ASP A 336 -49.42 16.86 25.75
CA ASP A 336 -49.23 15.73 24.83
C ASP A 336 -48.94 14.40 25.57
N GLY A 337 -48.44 14.48 26.81
CA GLY A 337 -48.11 13.34 27.68
C GLY A 337 -46.62 13.02 27.81
N VAL A 338 -45.75 13.82 27.17
CA VAL A 338 -44.33 13.98 27.46
C VAL A 338 -44.18 15.02 28.59
N MET A 339 -42.96 15.26 29.06
CA MET A 339 -42.64 16.32 30.02
C MET A 339 -41.34 16.95 29.58
N ASP A 340 -41.26 18.28 29.69
CA ASP A 340 -40.06 19.07 29.39
C ASP A 340 -39.54 18.96 27.95
N ASP A 341 -40.36 18.62 26.95
CA ASP A 341 -40.02 18.63 25.52
C ASP A 341 -40.07 20.04 24.91
N VAL A 342 -39.44 20.98 25.62
CA VAL A 342 -39.26 22.38 25.23
C VAL A 342 -38.75 22.45 23.78
N PRO A 343 -39.44 23.16 22.86
CA PRO A 343 -39.00 23.30 21.47
C PRO A 343 -37.54 23.76 21.37
N GLY A 344 -36.76 23.00 20.61
CA GLY A 344 -35.33 23.20 20.44
C GLY A 344 -34.44 22.64 21.55
N LEU A 345 -34.97 21.98 22.59
CA LEU A 345 -34.13 21.31 23.59
C LEU A 345 -33.37 20.13 22.96
N GLY A 346 -32.05 20.07 23.18
CA GLY A 346 -31.19 19.05 22.59
C GLY A 346 -30.69 19.35 21.17
N GLU A 347 -31.14 20.45 20.54
CA GLU A 347 -30.59 20.85 19.24
C GLU A 347 -29.19 21.48 19.38
N ALA A 348 -28.41 21.37 18.30
CA ALA A 348 -27.13 22.06 18.20
C ALA A 348 -27.31 23.58 18.20
N CYS A 349 -26.40 24.28 18.86
CA CYS A 349 -26.35 25.74 18.90
C CYS A 349 -24.91 26.23 18.82
N GLU A 350 -24.75 27.50 18.44
CA GLU A 350 -23.47 28.19 18.39
C GLU A 350 -23.54 29.47 19.23
N GLU A 351 -22.53 29.72 20.05
CA GLU A 351 -22.36 30.96 20.81
C GLU A 351 -21.19 31.79 20.20
N PRO A 352 -21.45 32.86 19.43
CA PRO A 352 -20.42 33.58 18.66
C PRO A 352 -19.35 34.32 19.48
N GLU A 353 -19.49 34.37 20.81
CA GLU A 353 -18.48 34.93 21.71
C GLU A 353 -17.37 33.92 22.08
N ASN A 354 -17.60 32.62 21.84
CA ASN A 354 -16.63 31.55 22.05
C ASN A 354 -15.84 31.24 20.76
N VAL A 355 -14.70 30.55 20.89
CA VAL A 355 -13.84 30.15 19.77
C VAL A 355 -13.71 28.62 19.74
N GLY A 356 -13.32 28.08 18.58
CA GLY A 356 -13.01 26.66 18.45
C GLY A 356 -14.20 25.74 18.72
N VAL A 357 -13.92 24.60 19.33
CA VAL A 357 -14.95 23.63 19.72
C VAL A 357 -15.80 24.09 20.90
N CYS A 358 -15.45 25.19 21.59
CA CYS A 358 -16.31 25.84 22.57
C CYS A 358 -17.39 26.74 21.95
N ALA A 359 -17.32 27.07 20.66
CA ALA A 359 -18.41 27.78 19.99
C ALA A 359 -19.67 26.92 19.90
N MET A 360 -19.50 25.62 19.68
CA MET A 360 -20.59 24.65 19.54
C MET A 360 -21.10 24.20 20.91
N GLY A 361 -22.42 23.98 20.99
CA GLY A 361 -23.09 23.47 22.18
C GLY A 361 -24.40 22.76 21.86
N GLU A 362 -25.07 22.32 22.91
CA GLU A 362 -26.41 21.74 22.87
C GLU A 362 -27.36 22.67 23.62
N ARG A 363 -28.56 22.93 23.08
CA ARG A 363 -29.58 23.74 23.75
C ARG A 363 -30.07 23.02 24.99
N ALA A 364 -29.93 23.64 26.16
CA ALA A 364 -30.30 23.07 27.45
C ALA A 364 -31.00 24.09 28.34
N CYS A 365 -31.88 23.63 29.23
CA CYS A 365 -32.47 24.48 30.25
C CYS A 365 -31.42 24.84 31.34
N ALA A 366 -31.21 26.13 31.58
CA ALA A 366 -30.43 26.63 32.70
C ALA A 366 -31.10 27.87 33.32
N ASP A 367 -31.19 27.90 34.66
CA ASP A 367 -31.82 28.98 35.44
C ASP A 367 -33.23 29.40 34.94
N GLY A 368 -33.98 28.46 34.35
CA GLY A 368 -35.35 28.65 33.88
C GLY A 368 -35.50 29.14 32.42
N VAL A 369 -34.41 29.15 31.65
CA VAL A 369 -34.41 29.60 30.24
C VAL A 369 -33.61 28.60 29.38
N LEU A 370 -33.99 28.45 28.11
CA LEU A 370 -33.24 27.67 27.14
C LEU A 370 -31.96 28.44 26.75
N VAL A 371 -30.79 27.89 27.05
CA VAL A 371 -29.47 28.48 26.76
C VAL A 371 -28.65 27.53 25.87
N CYS A 372 -27.62 28.05 25.21
CA CYS A 372 -26.63 27.19 24.57
C CYS A 372 -25.64 26.66 25.63
N ALA A 373 -25.70 25.37 25.95
CA ALA A 373 -24.72 24.72 26.81
C ALA A 373 -23.51 24.31 25.98
N THR A 374 -22.61 25.28 25.77
CA THR A 374 -21.35 25.09 25.04
C THR A 374 -20.37 24.19 25.78
N ARG A 375 -19.45 23.56 25.03
CA ARG A 375 -18.35 22.79 25.62
C ARG A 375 -17.51 23.71 26.52
N ALA A 376 -17.21 23.24 27.74
CA ALA A 376 -16.29 23.95 28.63
C ALA A 376 -14.84 23.75 28.13
N PRO A 377 -13.99 24.80 28.16
CA PRO A 377 -12.63 24.71 27.65
C PRO A 377 -11.81 23.65 28.40
N ALA A 378 -10.99 22.91 27.66
CA ALA A 378 -9.98 22.03 28.20
C ALA A 378 -8.96 22.81 29.06
N PRO A 379 -8.18 22.14 29.94
CA PRO A 379 -7.11 22.81 30.67
C PRO A 379 -5.81 22.96 29.86
N MET A 380 -5.71 22.26 28.73
CA MET A 380 -4.61 22.22 27.76
C MET A 380 -5.15 21.58 26.46
N GLU A 381 -4.63 22.01 25.30
CA GLU A 381 -4.88 21.42 23.99
C GLU A 381 -4.67 19.89 23.92
N ALA A 382 -5.45 19.24 23.04
CA ALA A 382 -5.15 17.93 22.46
C ALA A 382 -4.59 18.13 21.04
N CYS A 383 -3.69 17.25 20.58
CA CYS A 383 -3.05 17.41 19.27
C CYS A 383 -3.96 16.83 18.17
N ASP A 384 -5.08 17.50 17.88
CA ASP A 384 -6.15 17.00 17.01
C ASP A 384 -6.73 18.03 16.02
N LEU A 385 -6.06 19.18 15.85
CA LEU A 385 -6.45 20.28 14.97
C LEU A 385 -7.71 21.05 15.43
N ALA A 386 -8.13 20.89 16.69
CA ALA A 386 -9.13 21.73 17.35
C ALA A 386 -8.50 22.68 18.37
N ASP A 387 -9.09 23.87 18.52
CA ASP A 387 -8.85 24.80 19.63
C ASP A 387 -9.68 24.31 20.84
N ASP A 388 -9.07 23.46 21.66
CA ASP A 388 -9.71 22.60 22.65
C ASP A 388 -9.79 23.28 24.04
N ASP A 389 -8.83 24.17 24.34
CA ASP A 389 -8.86 25.11 25.48
C ASP A 389 -9.40 26.51 25.16
N CYS A 390 -9.70 26.77 23.88
CA CYS A 390 -10.53 27.88 23.39
C CYS A 390 -9.89 29.27 23.60
N ASP A 391 -8.56 29.33 23.42
CA ASP A 391 -7.69 30.51 23.48
C ASP A 391 -7.65 31.28 22.13
N GLY A 392 -8.07 30.63 21.04
CA GLY A 392 -8.06 31.16 19.67
C GLY A 392 -6.81 30.77 18.86
N SER A 393 -5.95 29.93 19.43
CA SER A 393 -4.88 29.19 18.77
C SER A 393 -5.34 27.75 18.50
N VAL A 394 -4.57 26.97 17.74
CA VAL A 394 -4.84 25.54 17.52
C VAL A 394 -3.53 24.80 17.75
N ASP A 395 -3.53 23.78 18.60
CA ASP A 395 -2.40 22.91 18.89
C ASP A 395 -1.12 23.64 19.39
N GLU A 396 -1.21 24.84 19.99
CA GLU A 396 -0.03 25.66 20.33
C GLU A 396 0.78 25.15 21.54
N ALA A 397 0.25 24.17 22.27
CA ALA A 397 0.93 23.48 23.36
C ALA A 397 1.98 22.43 22.90
N PHE A 398 2.08 22.13 21.60
CA PHE A 398 2.90 21.04 21.05
C PHE A 398 4.20 21.50 20.36
N ASP A 399 5.30 20.75 20.54
CA ASP A 399 6.56 21.01 19.85
C ASP A 399 6.59 20.34 18.47
N LEU A 400 5.95 20.99 17.49
CA LEU A 400 5.94 20.51 16.11
C LEU A 400 7.32 20.57 15.42
N SER A 401 8.36 21.11 16.07
CA SER A 401 9.68 21.31 15.47
C SER A 401 10.68 20.20 15.79
N THR A 402 10.58 19.59 16.98
CA THR A 402 11.50 18.52 17.42
C THR A 402 10.83 17.29 18.04
N ASP A 403 9.52 17.27 18.28
CA ASP A 403 8.82 16.06 18.77
C ASP A 403 8.68 15.00 17.66
N PRO A 404 9.32 13.82 17.79
CA PRO A 404 9.16 12.75 16.80
C PRO A 404 7.75 12.17 16.71
N ALA A 405 6.84 12.48 17.65
CA ALA A 405 5.44 12.06 17.58
C ALA A 405 4.53 13.04 16.81
N ASN A 406 4.95 14.29 16.63
CA ASN A 406 4.11 15.40 16.13
C ASN A 406 4.88 16.27 15.10
N CYS A 407 5.68 15.65 14.23
CA CYS A 407 6.66 16.38 13.44
C CYS A 407 6.03 17.18 12.29
N GLY A 408 6.13 18.51 12.37
CA GLY A 408 5.53 19.44 11.41
C GLY A 408 3.99 19.53 11.47
N ALA A 409 3.32 18.54 12.06
CA ALA A 409 1.89 18.48 12.29
C ALA A 409 1.57 17.44 13.38
N CYS A 410 0.44 17.63 14.07
CA CYS A 410 -0.06 16.69 15.08
C CYS A 410 -0.19 15.25 14.55
N GLY A 411 0.22 14.28 15.38
CA GLY A 411 0.18 12.86 15.06
C GLY A 411 1.12 12.40 13.94
N ASN A 412 1.89 13.30 13.33
CA ASN A 412 2.85 12.96 12.28
C ASN A 412 4.13 12.34 12.87
N GLY A 413 4.03 11.05 13.20
CA GLY A 413 5.10 10.29 13.83
C GLY A 413 6.25 9.93 12.88
N CYS A 414 7.46 10.41 13.19
CA CYS A 414 8.68 10.01 12.50
C CYS A 414 9.14 8.61 12.94
N ALA A 415 9.63 7.82 11.98
CA ALA A 415 10.37 6.58 12.26
C ALA A 415 11.85 6.84 12.64
N ALA A 416 12.33 8.05 12.37
CA ALA A 416 13.63 8.59 12.75
C ALA A 416 13.42 9.86 13.60
N ASP A 417 14.21 10.90 13.40
CA ASP A 417 14.15 12.13 14.20
C ASP A 417 13.25 13.19 13.53
N CYS A 418 12.75 14.13 14.33
CA CYS A 418 12.08 15.33 13.83
C CYS A 418 13.03 16.52 13.92
N CYS A 419 13.32 17.18 12.80
CA CYS A 419 14.15 18.36 12.75
C CYS A 419 13.50 19.45 11.89
N ASP A 420 13.37 20.66 12.42
CA ASP A 420 12.72 21.81 11.78
C ASP A 420 11.32 21.48 11.20
N GLY A 421 10.60 20.56 11.84
CA GLY A 421 9.28 20.08 11.41
C GLY A 421 9.28 19.08 10.26
N GLY A 422 10.46 18.57 9.85
CA GLY A 422 10.61 17.49 8.89
C GLY A 422 11.12 16.20 9.53
N CYS A 423 10.51 15.06 9.19
CA CYS A 423 11.09 13.75 9.55
C CYS A 423 12.37 13.51 8.75
N THR A 424 13.50 13.40 9.44
CA THR A 424 14.80 13.16 8.83
C THR A 424 15.60 12.07 9.56
N ASP A 425 16.47 11.39 8.83
CA ASP A 425 17.43 10.45 9.40
C ASP A 425 18.76 11.15 9.59
N VAL A 426 19.01 11.61 10.82
CA VAL A 426 20.26 12.31 11.21
C VAL A 426 21.52 11.50 10.94
N ARG A 427 21.41 10.20 10.59
CA ARG A 427 22.56 9.38 10.23
C ARG A 427 23.09 9.64 8.82
N PHE A 428 22.27 10.21 7.94
CA PHE A 428 22.57 10.38 6.51
C PHE A 428 22.19 11.77 5.95
N ASP A 429 21.39 12.55 6.68
CA ASP A 429 21.02 13.90 6.29
C ASP A 429 22.19 14.89 6.49
N GLU A 430 22.59 15.57 5.41
CA GLU A 430 23.73 16.50 5.40
C GLU A 430 23.44 17.82 6.14
N ALA A 431 22.18 18.17 6.37
CA ALA A 431 21.76 19.37 7.11
C ALA A 431 21.52 19.10 8.61
N HIS A 432 21.36 17.83 9.00
CA HIS A 432 21.00 17.39 10.36
C HIS A 432 21.90 16.25 10.85
N CYS A 433 23.21 16.31 10.55
CA CYS A 433 24.10 15.16 10.72
C CYS A 433 24.47 14.88 12.18
N GLY A 434 23.90 13.80 12.72
CA GLY A 434 24.07 13.35 14.11
C GLY A 434 23.14 14.04 15.13
N ALA A 435 22.61 15.22 14.79
CA ALA A 435 21.55 15.91 15.53
C ALA A 435 20.91 17.00 14.64
N CYS A 436 19.70 17.44 15.00
CA CYS A 436 19.01 18.52 14.31
C CYS A 436 19.82 19.83 14.29
N GLY A 437 19.97 20.43 13.10
CA GLY A 437 20.69 21.68 12.87
C GLY A 437 22.21 21.55 12.73
N GLU A 438 22.78 20.36 12.90
CA GLU A 438 24.22 20.09 12.75
C GLU A 438 24.56 19.77 11.28
N ALA A 439 24.57 20.79 10.43
CA ALA A 439 24.90 20.63 9.01
C ALA A 439 26.41 20.38 8.76
N CYS A 440 26.72 19.54 7.77
CA CYS A 440 28.09 19.25 7.34
C CYS A 440 28.75 20.40 6.58
N GLY A 441 30.09 20.44 6.59
CA GLY A 441 30.87 21.47 5.91
C GLY A 441 30.89 21.33 4.38
N ASP A 442 31.31 22.38 3.68
CA ASP A 442 31.48 22.37 2.22
C ASP A 442 32.38 21.21 1.75
N GLY A 443 31.77 20.21 1.09
CA GLY A 443 32.46 19.01 0.60
C GLY A 443 32.65 17.91 1.64
N GLU A 444 31.82 17.87 2.69
CA GLU A 444 31.63 16.73 3.59
C GLU A 444 30.25 16.08 3.35
N GLU A 445 30.17 14.77 3.55
CA GLU A 445 28.93 13.97 3.51
C GLU A 445 28.60 13.44 4.92
N CYS A 446 27.32 13.17 5.22
CA CYS A 446 26.92 12.63 6.51
C CYS A 446 26.98 11.09 6.53
N CYS A 447 27.98 10.53 7.22
CA CYS A 447 28.15 9.07 7.32
C CYS A 447 27.90 8.55 8.74
N GLY A 448 26.71 7.97 8.96
CA GLY A 448 26.35 7.33 10.22
C GLY A 448 26.18 8.33 11.38
N GLY A 449 25.78 9.56 11.08
CA GLY A 449 25.61 10.65 12.06
C GLY A 449 26.93 11.33 12.41
N THR A 450 27.86 11.39 11.46
CA THR A 450 29.11 12.14 11.58
C THR A 450 29.51 12.65 10.20
N CYS A 451 29.75 13.96 10.08
CA CYS A 451 30.27 14.58 8.86
C CYS A 451 31.68 14.07 8.57
N ARG A 452 31.92 13.67 7.32
CA ARG A 452 33.22 13.20 6.84
C ARG A 452 33.49 13.75 5.45
N THR A 453 34.74 14.12 5.17
CA THR A 453 35.16 14.37 3.78
C THR A 453 35.06 13.07 2.96
N PRO A 454 34.47 13.06 1.75
CA PRO A 454 34.37 11.86 0.93
C PRO A 454 35.73 11.19 0.71
N SER A 455 35.77 9.88 1.00
CA SER A 455 36.97 9.07 0.75
C SER A 455 37.02 8.66 -0.73
N GLU A 456 38.21 8.40 -1.28
CA GLU A 456 38.35 7.92 -2.66
C GLU A 456 37.78 6.49 -2.90
N CYS A 457 37.21 5.85 -1.87
CA CYS A 457 36.29 4.72 -2.00
C CYS A 457 34.86 5.15 -1.63
N ALA A 458 33.98 5.17 -2.64
CA ALA A 458 32.51 5.00 -2.60
C ALA A 458 31.61 5.80 -1.62
N GLY A 459 32.15 6.72 -0.82
CA GLY A 459 31.38 7.53 0.14
C GLY A 459 30.73 6.72 1.27
N CYS A 460 29.63 7.21 1.85
CA CYS A 460 29.01 6.59 3.03
C CYS A 460 28.42 5.16 2.83
N ALA A 461 28.40 4.63 1.59
CA ALA A 461 27.83 3.31 1.29
C ALA A 461 28.73 2.13 1.70
N GLU A 462 30.06 2.30 1.65
CA GLU A 462 31.04 1.26 1.99
C GLU A 462 32.18 1.82 2.86
N ASP A 463 31.94 1.96 4.17
CA ASP A 463 33.01 2.25 5.14
C ASP A 463 33.93 1.02 5.29
N CYS A 464 34.95 0.93 4.42
CA CYS A 464 35.93 -0.15 4.45
C CYS A 464 36.51 -0.37 5.86
N ALA A 465 36.69 0.70 6.65
CA ALA A 465 37.27 0.62 7.98
C ALA A 465 36.31 0.02 9.03
N ALA A 466 34.99 0.15 8.84
CA ALA A 466 34.00 -0.54 9.67
C ALA A 466 34.04 -2.07 9.48
N ASP A 467 34.32 -2.53 8.25
CA ASP A 467 34.53 -3.94 7.90
C ASP A 467 35.97 -4.43 8.15
N GLY A 468 36.86 -3.60 8.69
CA GLY A 468 38.27 -3.92 8.93
C GLY A 468 39.14 -4.02 7.67
N ARG A 469 38.63 -3.58 6.52
CA ARG A 469 39.30 -3.60 5.21
C ARG A 469 39.98 -2.27 4.89
N THR A 470 40.90 -2.30 3.92
CA THR A 470 41.61 -1.11 3.45
C THR A 470 41.04 -0.64 2.10
N CYS A 471 40.81 0.66 1.95
CA CYS A 471 40.48 1.26 0.66
C CYS A 471 41.72 1.26 -0.25
N CYS A 472 41.67 0.50 -1.34
CA CYS A 472 42.73 0.43 -2.35
C CYS A 472 42.13 0.63 -3.74
N SER A 473 42.45 1.77 -4.38
CA SER A 473 42.02 2.12 -5.74
C SER A 473 40.51 2.00 -5.98
N ALA A 474 39.72 2.66 -5.11
CA ALA A 474 38.25 2.67 -5.12
C ALA A 474 37.54 1.32 -4.81
N THR A 475 38.27 0.31 -4.31
CA THR A 475 37.67 -0.92 -3.75
C THR A 475 38.17 -1.22 -2.33
N CYS A 476 37.28 -1.69 -1.46
CA CYS A 476 37.65 -2.24 -0.15
C CYS A 476 38.28 -3.62 -0.33
N VAL A 477 39.56 -3.77 0.01
CA VAL A 477 40.30 -5.04 -0.04
C VAL A 477 40.72 -5.47 1.37
N ASP A 478 40.72 -6.77 1.63
CA ASP A 478 41.24 -7.32 2.88
C ASP A 478 42.76 -7.47 2.77
N THR A 479 43.51 -6.53 3.34
CA THR A 479 44.97 -6.56 3.31
C THR A 479 45.57 -7.66 4.18
N GLU A 480 44.78 -8.41 4.97
CA GLU A 480 45.30 -9.56 5.73
C GLU A 480 45.39 -10.85 4.92
N THR A 481 44.59 -10.97 3.84
CA THR A 481 44.41 -12.20 3.03
C THR A 481 44.52 -12.03 1.52
N ASP A 482 44.37 -10.80 0.98
CA ASP A 482 44.41 -10.54 -0.47
C ASP A 482 45.85 -10.63 -1.03
N GLU A 483 46.10 -11.59 -1.92
CA GLU A 483 47.42 -11.84 -2.53
C GLU A 483 47.96 -10.68 -3.38
N LEU A 484 47.12 -9.71 -3.78
CA LEU A 484 47.50 -8.54 -4.57
C LEU A 484 47.70 -7.28 -3.71
N ASN A 485 47.28 -7.32 -2.45
CA ASN A 485 47.24 -6.19 -1.51
C ASN A 485 47.76 -6.58 -0.11
N CYS A 486 48.68 -7.52 -0.02
CA CYS A 486 49.07 -8.16 1.23
C CYS A 486 49.86 -7.20 2.15
N GLY A 487 49.27 -6.85 3.29
CA GLY A 487 49.79 -5.86 4.23
C GLY A 487 49.64 -4.41 3.75
N GLY A 488 49.04 -4.17 2.58
CA GLY A 488 48.82 -2.84 2.03
C GLY A 488 48.56 -2.82 0.52
N CYS A 489 47.94 -1.75 0.03
CA CYS A 489 47.51 -1.60 -1.36
C CYS A 489 48.63 -1.88 -2.38
N GLY A 490 48.35 -2.76 -3.34
CA GLY A 490 49.26 -3.11 -4.44
C GLY A 490 50.52 -3.90 -4.04
N VAL A 491 50.58 -4.42 -2.80
CA VAL A 491 51.66 -5.31 -2.35
C VAL A 491 51.30 -6.75 -2.75
N ALA A 492 51.59 -7.11 -4.00
CA ALA A 492 51.36 -8.45 -4.49
C ALA A 492 52.42 -9.45 -3.99
N CYS A 493 51.99 -10.64 -3.58
CA CYS A 493 52.86 -11.75 -3.19
C CYS A 493 53.56 -12.38 -4.40
N GLY A 494 54.74 -12.97 -4.18
CA GLY A 494 55.53 -13.62 -5.23
C GLY A 494 55.05 -15.03 -5.58
N ASP A 495 55.57 -15.58 -6.70
CA ASP A 495 55.26 -16.95 -7.13
C ASP A 495 55.48 -17.98 -6.00
N GLY A 496 54.42 -18.71 -5.62
CA GLY A 496 54.47 -19.71 -4.53
C GLY A 496 54.37 -19.13 -3.12
N GLN A 497 53.85 -17.91 -2.97
CA GLN A 497 53.54 -17.27 -1.70
C GLN A 497 52.05 -17.01 -1.56
N VAL A 498 51.54 -17.08 -0.33
CA VAL A 498 50.17 -16.68 0.05
C VAL A 498 50.22 -15.50 1.03
N CYS A 499 49.13 -14.75 1.14
CA CYS A 499 49.04 -13.65 2.11
C CYS A 499 48.53 -14.14 3.47
N CYS A 500 49.35 -14.05 4.52
CA CYS A 500 49.00 -14.48 5.87
C CYS A 500 49.17 -13.36 6.89
N GLY A 501 48.06 -12.89 7.46
CA GLY A 501 48.07 -11.80 8.45
C GLY A 501 48.76 -10.54 7.91
N GLY A 502 48.53 -10.25 6.63
CA GLY A 502 49.15 -9.13 5.93
C GLY A 502 50.65 -9.29 5.65
N THR A 503 51.17 -10.53 5.65
CA THR A 503 52.55 -10.83 5.27
C THR A 503 52.58 -11.94 4.22
N CYS A 504 53.25 -11.69 3.09
CA CYS A 504 53.51 -12.73 2.08
C CYS A 504 54.49 -13.77 2.64
N VAL A 505 54.00 -14.99 2.87
CA VAL A 505 54.78 -16.15 3.34
C VAL A 505 54.78 -17.23 2.26
N GLY A 506 55.73 -18.18 2.32
CA GLY A 506 55.72 -19.30 1.39
C GLY A 506 54.55 -20.24 1.66
N SER A 507 53.94 -20.83 0.63
CA SER A 507 52.93 -21.87 0.83
C SER A 507 53.59 -23.14 1.37
N ASP A 508 53.39 -23.42 2.66
CA ASP A 508 53.95 -24.57 3.37
C ASP A 508 52.90 -25.18 4.33
N PRO A 509 53.17 -26.31 5.01
CA PRO A 509 52.19 -26.92 5.92
C PRO A 509 51.80 -26.06 7.12
N ASP A 510 52.56 -25.02 7.48
CA ASP A 510 52.17 -24.09 8.55
C ASP A 510 51.28 -22.95 8.01
N HIS A 511 51.37 -22.64 6.71
CA HIS A 511 50.70 -21.52 6.02
C HIS A 511 50.03 -21.99 4.71
N CYS A 512 49.01 -22.84 4.82
CA CYS A 512 48.37 -23.43 3.65
C CYS A 512 47.12 -22.68 3.17
N GLY A 513 47.16 -22.25 1.90
CA GLY A 513 46.05 -21.59 1.21
C GLY A 513 45.73 -20.19 1.75
N ASP A 514 44.71 -19.57 1.15
CA ASP A 514 44.29 -18.17 1.40
C ASP A 514 43.85 -17.92 2.86
N ALA A 515 43.46 -18.99 3.57
CA ALA A 515 43.09 -18.93 4.99
C ALA A 515 44.27 -19.19 5.95
N CYS A 516 45.47 -19.42 5.42
CA CYS A 516 46.70 -19.68 6.18
C CYS A 516 46.54 -20.78 7.23
N ALA A 517 45.94 -21.89 6.80
CA ALA A 517 45.70 -23.03 7.64
C ALA A 517 47.01 -23.78 7.93
N THR A 518 47.30 -24.01 9.20
CA THR A 518 48.28 -25.01 9.60
C THR A 518 47.66 -26.39 9.39
N CYS A 519 48.25 -27.18 8.50
CA CYS A 519 47.85 -28.56 8.22
C CYS A 519 48.21 -29.48 9.39
N ASP A 520 47.48 -30.57 9.57
CA ASP A 520 47.83 -31.56 10.59
C ASP A 520 49.18 -32.21 10.25
N GLY A 521 49.97 -32.61 11.25
CA GLY A 521 51.38 -32.99 11.07
C GLY A 521 51.69 -34.23 10.20
N ALA A 522 50.69 -34.87 9.61
CA ALA A 522 50.81 -35.95 8.63
C ALA A 522 50.27 -35.56 7.23
N GLU A 523 49.89 -34.30 7.03
CA GLU A 523 49.38 -33.74 5.79
C GLU A 523 50.43 -32.87 5.09
N LEU A 524 50.22 -32.64 3.79
CA LEU A 524 51.01 -31.75 2.96
C LEU A 524 50.13 -30.58 2.52
N CYS A 525 50.69 -29.36 2.45
CA CYS A 525 50.03 -28.29 1.73
C CYS A 525 50.24 -28.46 0.22
N CYS A 526 49.18 -28.66 -0.54
CA CYS A 526 49.23 -28.87 -1.97
C CYS A 526 48.09 -28.13 -2.66
N ASP A 527 48.41 -27.29 -3.64
CA ASP A 527 47.44 -26.47 -4.38
C ASP A 527 46.52 -25.64 -3.46
N GLY A 528 47.08 -25.13 -2.35
CA GLY A 528 46.36 -24.34 -1.34
C GLY A 528 45.50 -25.16 -0.36
N ALA A 529 45.52 -26.49 -0.43
CA ALA A 529 44.77 -27.37 0.47
C ALA A 529 45.67 -28.31 1.28
N CYS A 530 45.33 -28.49 2.55
CA CYS A 530 45.90 -29.55 3.38
C CYS A 530 45.37 -30.90 2.90
N VAL A 531 46.28 -31.82 2.56
CA VAL A 531 45.94 -33.15 2.06
C VAL A 531 46.77 -34.23 2.74
N ALA A 532 46.08 -35.26 3.24
CA ALA A 532 46.71 -36.42 3.85
C ALA A 532 47.72 -37.12 2.93
N GLN A 533 48.86 -37.50 3.50
CA GLN A 533 49.85 -38.32 2.80
C GLN A 533 49.35 -39.74 2.53
N GLY A 534 49.89 -40.37 1.49
CA GLY A 534 49.51 -41.72 1.07
C GLY A 534 50.40 -42.27 -0.04
N PRO A 535 50.11 -43.46 -0.59
CA PRO A 535 50.94 -44.08 -1.62
C PRO A 535 51.04 -43.27 -2.93
N GLU A 536 50.09 -42.38 -3.23
CA GLU A 536 50.19 -41.47 -4.39
C GLU A 536 50.91 -40.15 -4.04
N ARG A 537 51.08 -39.85 -2.75
CA ARG A 537 51.50 -38.54 -2.19
C ARG A 537 52.30 -38.74 -0.90
N CYS A 538 53.48 -39.32 -1.04
CA CYS A 538 54.38 -39.71 0.04
C CYS A 538 55.54 -38.71 0.14
N GLY A 539 55.60 -37.95 1.23
CA GLY A 539 56.62 -36.92 1.47
C GLY A 539 56.56 -35.68 0.55
N SER A 540 55.74 -35.69 -0.51
CA SER A 540 55.56 -34.57 -1.44
C SER A 540 54.25 -34.69 -2.23
N CYS A 541 53.72 -33.55 -2.70
CA CYS A 541 52.46 -33.46 -3.45
C CYS A 541 52.42 -34.30 -4.74
N ASP A 542 53.59 -34.52 -5.37
CA ASP A 542 53.77 -35.34 -6.57
C ASP A 542 54.53 -36.66 -6.29
N GLY A 543 54.72 -36.99 -5.01
CA GLY A 543 55.59 -38.07 -4.53
C GLY A 543 54.94 -39.46 -4.50
N GLY A 544 54.63 -40.05 -5.65
CA GLY A 544 54.06 -41.41 -5.69
C GLY A 544 55.04 -42.52 -5.32
N CYS A 545 54.62 -43.43 -4.42
CA CYS A 545 55.30 -44.68 -4.11
C CYS A 545 54.37 -45.89 -4.32
N GLY A 546 54.73 -46.80 -5.23
CA GLY A 546 53.99 -48.04 -5.50
C GLY A 546 54.10 -49.12 -4.40
N ALA A 547 54.29 -48.69 -3.16
CA ALA A 547 54.47 -49.48 -1.94
C ALA A 547 53.84 -48.71 -0.77
N THR A 548 54.05 -49.14 0.48
CA THR A 548 53.49 -48.43 1.63
C THR A 548 54.29 -47.15 1.91
N CYS A 549 53.59 -46.01 1.97
CA CYS A 549 54.13 -44.78 2.55
C CYS A 549 54.08 -44.88 4.07
N CYS A 550 55.23 -44.76 4.73
CA CYS A 550 55.33 -44.80 6.18
C CYS A 550 55.89 -43.49 6.69
N ASP A 551 55.07 -42.77 7.46
CA ASP A 551 55.48 -41.56 8.16
C ASP A 551 55.83 -41.92 9.62
N ASP A 552 57.04 -41.57 10.06
CA ASP A 552 57.53 -41.81 11.42
C ASP A 552 57.37 -40.58 12.34
N GLY A 553 56.69 -39.53 11.88
CA GLY A 553 56.49 -38.26 12.58
C GLY A 553 57.74 -37.38 12.69
N MET A 554 58.86 -37.73 12.03
CA MET A 554 60.07 -36.89 11.98
C MET A 554 60.75 -36.79 10.60
N HIS A 555 60.49 -37.72 9.70
CA HIS A 555 61.05 -37.77 8.35
C HIS A 555 59.91 -38.02 7.36
N GLY A 556 59.35 -36.94 6.81
CA GLY A 556 58.10 -36.97 6.04
C GLY A 556 58.05 -38.08 4.98
N GLY A 557 57.05 -38.95 5.10
CA GLY A 557 56.69 -40.01 4.15
C GLY A 557 57.85 -40.80 3.54
N ALA A 558 58.34 -41.82 4.23
CA ALA A 558 59.32 -42.76 3.68
C ALA A 558 58.66 -43.91 2.91
N CYS A 559 59.13 -44.17 1.69
CA CYS A 559 58.67 -45.28 0.85
C CYS A 559 59.30 -46.60 1.30
N VAL A 560 58.53 -47.51 1.90
CA VAL A 560 59.07 -48.79 2.42
C VAL A 560 58.31 -50.00 1.87
N ASN A 561 59.01 -51.12 1.69
CA ASN A 561 58.40 -52.38 1.28
C ASN A 561 58.15 -53.27 2.49
N THR A 562 56.93 -53.21 3.03
CA THR A 562 56.52 -53.94 4.23
C THR A 562 56.61 -55.46 4.11
N ASP A 563 56.74 -56.03 2.91
CA ASP A 563 56.91 -57.48 2.73
C ASP A 563 58.32 -57.98 3.05
N THR A 564 59.32 -57.09 3.03
CA THR A 564 60.75 -57.46 3.09
C THR A 564 61.62 -56.55 3.97
N ASP A 565 61.13 -55.36 4.34
CA ASP A 565 61.84 -54.45 5.22
C ASP A 565 61.74 -54.94 6.67
N VAL A 566 62.89 -55.19 7.29
CA VAL A 566 62.98 -55.66 8.67
C VAL A 566 62.49 -54.62 9.69
N ALA A 567 62.54 -53.33 9.35
CA ALA A 567 62.10 -52.23 10.21
C ALA A 567 60.60 -51.87 10.05
N ASN A 568 59.94 -52.43 9.03
CA ASN A 568 58.56 -52.10 8.65
C ASN A 568 57.77 -53.36 8.26
N CYS A 569 58.01 -54.48 8.93
CA CYS A 569 57.55 -55.78 8.48
C CYS A 569 56.04 -55.98 8.72
N GLY A 570 55.27 -56.04 7.64
CA GLY A 570 53.81 -56.10 7.67
C GLY A 570 53.12 -54.77 7.96
N GLY A 571 53.87 -53.71 8.27
CA GLY A 571 53.34 -52.37 8.55
C GLY A 571 54.41 -51.38 9.01
N CYS A 572 54.10 -50.09 8.94
CA CYS A 572 55.00 -49.01 9.32
C CYS A 572 55.48 -49.12 10.77
N GLY A 573 56.79 -49.01 10.99
CA GLY A 573 57.41 -49.07 12.32
C GLY A 573 57.37 -50.44 13.00
N VAL A 574 56.95 -51.50 12.30
CA VAL A 574 56.96 -52.88 12.81
C VAL A 574 58.37 -53.48 12.63
N ASP A 575 59.27 -53.10 13.53
CA ASP A 575 60.64 -53.64 13.59
C ASP A 575 60.64 -55.10 14.08
N CYS A 576 61.29 -55.98 13.32
CA CYS A 576 61.43 -57.37 13.71
C CYS A 576 62.43 -57.54 14.86
N PRO A 577 62.16 -58.43 15.84
CA PRO A 577 63.07 -58.67 16.96
C PRO A 577 64.51 -58.94 16.53
N SER A 578 65.48 -58.51 17.35
CA SER A 578 66.89 -58.51 16.96
C SER A 578 67.44 -59.91 16.61
N GLY A 579 67.61 -60.16 15.30
CA GLY A 579 68.04 -61.44 14.75
C GLY A 579 67.02 -62.08 13.80
N ASP A 580 65.81 -61.54 13.72
CA ASP A 580 64.75 -62.00 12.83
C ASP A 580 64.86 -61.32 11.45
N VAL A 581 64.16 -61.88 10.46
CA VAL A 581 64.06 -61.39 9.08
C VAL A 581 62.60 -61.17 8.71
N CYS A 582 62.32 -60.14 7.92
CA CYS A 582 60.99 -59.96 7.35
C CYS A 582 60.78 -60.90 6.17
N SER A 583 59.72 -61.71 6.22
CA SER A 583 59.35 -62.68 5.19
C SER A 583 57.87 -62.53 4.85
N ASN A 584 57.56 -61.89 3.71
CA ASN A 584 56.19 -61.60 3.25
C ASN A 584 55.33 -60.91 4.34
N GLY A 585 55.91 -59.90 5.00
CA GLY A 585 55.22 -59.11 6.01
C GLY A 585 55.11 -59.77 7.39
N VAL A 586 55.82 -60.87 7.64
CA VAL A 586 55.90 -61.52 8.95
C VAL A 586 57.35 -61.63 9.40
N CYS A 587 57.62 -61.26 10.66
CA CYS A 587 58.92 -61.43 11.29
C CYS A 587 59.17 -62.91 11.61
N CYS A 588 60.22 -63.48 11.03
CA CYS A 588 60.62 -64.87 11.18
C CYS A 588 62.02 -64.98 11.77
N ALA A 589 62.31 -66.01 12.57
CA ALA A 589 63.67 -66.22 13.08
C ALA A 589 64.67 -66.42 11.92
N ALA A 590 65.92 -66.00 12.09
CA ALA A 590 66.94 -66.14 11.04
C ALA A 590 67.06 -67.58 10.51
N GLY A 591 66.70 -67.76 9.24
CA GLY A 591 66.71 -69.05 8.54
C GLY A 591 65.32 -69.63 8.28
N GLU A 592 64.30 -69.15 8.96
CA GLU A 592 62.90 -69.50 8.70
C GLU A 592 62.30 -68.68 7.55
N THR A 593 61.19 -69.15 6.99
CA THR A 593 60.43 -68.48 5.94
C THR A 593 58.94 -68.54 6.26
N TYR A 594 58.21 -67.47 5.98
CA TYR A 594 56.75 -67.47 6.14
C TYR A 594 56.07 -68.16 4.95
N CYS A 595 55.43 -69.29 5.23
CA CYS A 595 54.86 -70.20 4.22
C CYS A 595 53.33 -70.14 4.08
N GLY A 596 52.66 -69.17 4.71
CA GLY A 596 51.21 -68.98 4.63
C GLY A 596 50.38 -69.72 5.69
N GLY A 597 50.87 -69.76 6.93
CA GLY A 597 50.19 -70.30 8.12
C GLY A 597 50.29 -69.35 9.32
N GLU A 598 50.09 -69.81 10.55
CA GLU A 598 50.18 -68.96 11.75
C GLU A 598 51.61 -68.78 12.30
N SER A 599 52.62 -69.45 11.72
CA SER A 599 54.00 -69.38 12.15
C SER A 599 54.98 -69.48 10.98
N CYS A 600 56.18 -68.94 11.18
CA CYS A 600 57.31 -69.16 10.29
C CYS A 600 57.82 -70.62 10.38
N THR A 601 58.60 -71.04 9.38
CA THR A 601 59.02 -72.44 9.26
C THR A 601 60.46 -72.55 8.75
N ASP A 602 61.30 -73.35 9.42
CA ASP A 602 62.64 -73.70 8.96
C ASP A 602 62.58 -74.71 7.80
N LEU A 603 62.78 -74.22 6.58
CA LEU A 603 62.81 -75.03 5.36
C LEU A 603 63.95 -76.07 5.36
N GLN A 604 64.92 -76.02 6.28
CA GLN A 604 66.02 -76.99 6.36
C GLN A 604 65.66 -78.26 7.15
N THR A 605 64.70 -78.18 8.08
CA THR A 605 64.38 -79.27 9.03
C THR A 605 62.89 -79.59 9.12
N ASP A 606 62.01 -78.67 8.72
CA ASP A 606 60.57 -78.92 8.69
C ASP A 606 60.21 -79.94 7.61
N ARG A 607 59.47 -80.98 8.02
CA ARG A 607 59.09 -82.10 7.16
C ARG A 607 58.08 -81.69 6.08
N ASP A 608 57.21 -80.73 6.39
CA ASP A 608 56.04 -80.37 5.59
C ASP A 608 56.38 -79.22 4.60
N ASN A 609 57.51 -78.55 4.82
CA ASN A 609 58.03 -77.42 4.06
C ASN A 609 59.49 -77.63 3.61
N CYS A 610 59.89 -78.87 3.40
CA CYS A 610 61.29 -79.24 3.21
C CYS A 610 61.89 -78.66 1.92
N GLY A 611 62.80 -77.70 2.07
CA GLY A 611 63.49 -76.97 0.99
C GLY A 611 62.64 -75.92 0.26
N ARG A 612 61.34 -75.87 0.52
CA ARG A 612 60.39 -74.82 0.09
C ARG A 612 59.04 -75.03 0.78
N CYS A 613 58.29 -73.94 0.96
CA CYS A 613 56.92 -73.98 1.46
C CYS A 613 56.04 -75.04 0.76
N GLY A 614 55.29 -75.82 1.56
CA GLY A 614 54.36 -76.85 1.08
C GLY A 614 55.01 -78.06 0.39
N ARG A 615 56.24 -78.43 0.75
CA ARG A 615 56.91 -79.66 0.30
C ARG A 615 57.04 -80.68 1.43
N GLU A 616 56.04 -81.55 1.52
CA GLU A 616 55.99 -82.66 2.49
C GLU A 616 56.88 -83.85 2.07
N CYS A 617 57.67 -84.39 3.01
CA CYS A 617 58.45 -85.63 2.84
C CYS A 617 57.60 -86.89 3.09
N GLN A 618 57.85 -87.98 2.36
CA GLN A 618 56.92 -89.11 2.29
C GLN A 618 57.10 -90.15 3.43
N ASP A 619 55.99 -90.67 3.96
CA ASP A 619 56.00 -91.87 4.80
C ASP A 619 55.97 -93.14 3.93
N GLY A 620 56.96 -94.02 4.08
CA GLY A 620 57.10 -95.21 3.24
C GLY A 620 56.08 -96.30 3.55
N LEU A 621 55.50 -96.88 2.49
CA LEU A 621 54.61 -98.04 2.59
C LEU A 621 55.31 -99.24 3.25
N ILE A 622 54.54 -99.98 4.06
CA ILE A 622 54.93 -101.04 5.01
C ILE A 622 56.23 -101.77 4.63
N GLY A 623 57.35 -101.33 5.21
CA GLY A 623 58.64 -102.05 5.18
C GLY A 623 59.85 -101.28 4.64
N LEU A 624 59.72 -100.00 4.23
CA LEU A 624 60.81 -99.25 3.58
C LEU A 624 61.30 -97.96 4.30
N GLY A 625 60.90 -97.71 5.55
CA GLY A 625 61.34 -96.53 6.32
C GLY A 625 60.49 -95.27 6.07
N ARG A 626 60.81 -94.18 6.75
CA ARG A 626 60.13 -92.87 6.64
C ARG A 626 61.15 -91.81 6.20
N GLU A 627 60.75 -90.81 5.43
CA GLU A 627 61.63 -89.70 5.07
C GLU A 627 61.57 -88.58 6.14
N GLU A 628 62.73 -88.03 6.50
CA GLU A 628 62.85 -86.81 7.31
C GLU A 628 63.50 -85.70 6.48
N CYS A 629 63.22 -84.43 6.81
CA CYS A 629 63.89 -83.31 6.15
C CYS A 629 65.28 -83.10 6.74
N VAL A 630 66.30 -83.20 5.90
CA VAL A 630 67.70 -82.99 6.26
C VAL A 630 68.32 -81.99 5.29
N MET A 631 68.61 -80.78 5.79
CA MET A 631 69.16 -79.67 4.99
C MET A 631 68.32 -79.36 3.74
N GLY A 632 66.99 -79.30 3.92
CA GLY A 632 66.02 -78.96 2.86
C GLY A 632 65.79 -80.06 1.82
N SER A 633 66.29 -81.28 2.06
CA SER A 633 66.04 -82.45 1.23
C SER A 633 65.37 -83.56 2.05
N CYS A 634 64.32 -84.17 1.49
CA CYS A 634 63.68 -85.35 2.08
C CYS A 634 64.60 -86.55 1.88
N GLU A 635 65.13 -87.10 2.96
CA GLU A 635 66.07 -88.22 2.97
C GLU A 635 65.48 -89.39 3.78
N PRO A 636 65.66 -90.66 3.35
CA PRO A 636 65.10 -91.82 4.04
C PRO A 636 65.84 -92.15 5.35
N THR A 637 65.09 -92.56 6.39
CA THR A 637 65.58 -92.93 7.74
C THR A 637 65.48 -94.41 8.08
#